data_AF-A0A924H823-F1
#
_entry.id   AF-A0A924H823-F1
#
_cell.length_a   1.000
_cell.length_b   1.000
_cell.length_c   1.000
_cell.angle_alpha   90.00
_cell.angle_beta   90.00
_cell.angle_gamma   90.00
#
_symmetry.space_group_name_H-M   'P 1'
#
loop_
_entity.id
_entity.type
_entity.pdbx_description
1 polymer ?
#
loop_
_entity_poly.entity_id
_entity_poly.type
_entity_poly.pdbx_seq_one_letter_code
_entity_poly.pdbx_strand_id
1 'polypeptide(L)'
;LSELAIGIGPFVIEPVVSKKIGKTAMTEMTLAAHEWKTADWAATKGLYANIFETIEALDVAIVDFTDKLSNYNPEALLEMKKVFWEGTQHWDTLLLERAAITGKLVLSDFTKKALSQFKK
;
A
#
# COMPACT_ATOMS: atom_id res chain seq x y z
N LEU A 1 -4.09 6.87 -5.01
CA LEU A 1 -5.13 6.58 -3.99
C LEU A 1 -6.23 7.61 -4.18
N SER A 2 -7.41 7.18 -4.65
CA SER A 2 -8.51 8.08 -5.04
C SER A 2 -9.51 8.36 -3.91
N GLU A 3 -9.31 7.75 -2.74
CA GLU A 3 -10.23 7.75 -1.61
C GLU A 3 -10.68 9.16 -1.20
N LEU A 4 -9.76 10.12 -1.11
CA LEU A 4 -10.10 11.51 -0.75
C LEU A 4 -11.02 12.17 -1.78
N ALA A 5 -10.90 11.82 -3.07
CA ALA A 5 -11.75 12.38 -4.12
C ALA A 5 -13.22 11.98 -3.96
N ILE A 6 -13.51 10.89 -3.25
CA ILE A 6 -14.87 10.40 -2.96
C ILE A 6 -15.29 10.61 -1.50
N GLY A 7 -14.52 11.37 -0.70
CA GLY A 7 -14.89 11.77 0.66
C GLY A 7 -14.50 10.80 1.78
N ILE A 8 -13.61 9.85 1.49
CA ILE A 8 -13.03 8.94 2.49
C ILE A 8 -11.50 9.06 2.47
N GLY A 9 -10.80 8.40 3.39
CA GLY A 9 -9.33 8.34 3.35
C GLY A 9 -8.86 6.89 3.22
N PRO A 10 -7.62 6.66 2.74
CA PRO A 10 -7.01 5.34 2.64
C PRO A 10 -6.56 4.81 4.02
N PHE A 11 -7.37 5.04 5.07
CA PHE A 11 -6.97 4.87 6.47
C PHE A 11 -6.53 3.44 6.81
N VAL A 12 -7.17 2.43 6.22
CA VAL A 12 -6.89 1.03 6.52
C VAL A 12 -5.52 0.61 5.96
N ILE A 13 -5.18 1.06 4.75
CA ILE A 13 -3.92 0.70 4.11
C ILE A 13 -2.77 1.64 4.47
N GLU A 14 -3.07 2.84 5.00
CA GLU A 14 -2.08 3.87 5.32
C GLU A 14 -0.90 3.36 6.16
N PRO A 15 -1.09 2.59 7.26
CA PRO A 15 0.03 2.12 8.07
C PRO A 15 1.00 1.24 7.26
N VAL A 16 0.46 0.41 6.36
CA VAL A 16 1.24 -0.50 5.50
C VAL A 16 2.00 0.29 4.45
N VAL A 17 1.33 1.24 3.79
CA VAL A 17 1.92 2.05 2.73
C VAL A 17 2.98 2.98 3.32
N SER A 18 2.69 3.70 4.41
CA SER A 18 3.66 4.56 5.11
C SER A 18 4.87 3.79 5.62
N LYS A 19 4.73 2.54 6.08
CA LYS A 19 5.87 1.68 6.43
C LYS A 19 6.79 1.42 5.22
N LYS A 20 6.21 1.32 4.02
CA LYS A 20 6.93 1.01 2.78
C LYS A 20 7.59 2.24 2.14
N ILE A 21 6.88 3.37 2.06
CA ILE A 21 7.31 4.55 1.29
C ILE A 21 7.53 5.81 2.15
N GLY A 22 7.34 5.69 3.46
CA GLY A 22 7.39 6.81 4.39
C GLY A 22 6.14 7.72 4.34
N LYS A 23 5.96 8.51 5.39
CA LYS A 23 4.82 9.44 5.52
C LYS A 23 4.81 10.51 4.44
N THR A 24 5.98 10.96 3.98
CA THR A 24 6.08 12.01 2.96
C THR A 24 5.46 11.56 1.64
N ALA A 25 5.88 10.41 1.11
CA ALA A 25 5.34 9.89 -0.15
C ALA A 25 3.87 9.45 -0.01
N MET A 26 3.48 8.91 1.14
CA MET A 26 2.07 8.60 1.42
C MET A 26 1.20 9.87 1.43
N THR A 27 1.68 10.96 2.02
CA THR A 27 0.97 12.26 2.04
C THR A 27 0.86 12.83 0.63
N GLU A 28 1.96 12.83 -0.14
CA GLU A 28 1.98 13.26 -1.55
C GLU A 28 0.93 12.51 -2.37
N MET A 29 0.94 11.17 -2.30
CA MET A 29 0.01 10.33 -3.06
C MET A 29 -1.45 10.45 -2.60
N THR A 30 -1.67 10.68 -1.31
CA THR A 30 -3.03 10.77 -0.75
C THR A 30 -3.68 12.11 -1.08
N LEU A 31 -2.95 13.22 -0.90
CA LEU A 31 -3.49 14.56 -1.16
C LEU A 31 -3.67 14.83 -2.66
N ALA A 32 -2.82 14.25 -3.51
CA ALA A 32 -2.98 14.28 -4.96
C ALA A 32 -3.92 13.18 -5.48
N ALA A 33 -5.12 13.05 -4.88
CA ALA A 33 -6.02 11.91 -5.12
C ALA A 33 -6.54 11.76 -6.58
N HIS A 34 -6.40 12.80 -7.39
CA HIS A 34 -6.78 12.82 -8.80
C HIS A 34 -5.64 12.39 -9.74
N GLU A 35 -4.42 12.29 -9.23
CA GLU A 35 -3.24 11.95 -10.03
C GLU A 35 -2.99 10.45 -10.06
N TRP A 36 -2.68 9.94 -11.25
CA TRP A 36 -2.13 8.61 -11.40
C TRP A 36 -0.61 8.65 -11.21
N LYS A 37 -0.06 7.70 -10.46
CA LYS A 37 1.39 7.56 -10.28
C LYS A 37 1.93 6.47 -11.20
N THR A 38 3.07 6.74 -11.83
CA THR A 38 3.74 5.80 -12.75
C THR A 38 4.53 4.74 -11.99
N ALA A 39 4.97 3.68 -12.69
CA ALA A 39 5.87 2.68 -12.15
C ALA A 39 7.21 3.29 -11.70
N ASP A 40 7.75 4.25 -12.46
CA ASP A 40 8.98 4.98 -12.10
C ASP A 40 8.85 5.76 -10.79
N TRP A 41 7.71 6.46 -10.61
CA TRP A 41 7.44 7.15 -9.36
C TRP A 41 7.36 6.14 -8.22
N ALA A 42 6.64 5.03 -8.41
CA ALA A 42 6.50 3.99 -7.40
C ALA A 42 7.85 3.38 -7.02
N ALA A 43 8.75 3.13 -7.98
CA ALA A 43 10.11 2.68 -7.71
C ALA A 43 10.94 3.73 -6.96
N THR A 44 10.91 4.99 -7.42
CA THR A 44 11.64 6.11 -6.81
C THR A 44 11.23 6.35 -5.36
N LYS A 45 9.96 6.16 -5.02
CA LYS A 45 9.44 6.30 -3.66
C LYS A 45 9.56 5.02 -2.82
N GLY A 46 10.12 3.93 -3.37
CA GLY A 46 10.30 2.66 -2.68
C GLY A 46 9.03 1.81 -2.54
N LEU A 47 7.95 2.16 -3.26
CA LEU A 47 6.73 1.36 -3.31
C LEU A 47 7.00 0.05 -4.06
N TYR A 48 7.66 0.16 -5.21
CA TYR A 48 8.16 -0.97 -5.99
C TYR A 48 9.64 -1.17 -5.74
N ALA A 49 10.08 -2.43 -5.66
CA ALA A 49 11.49 -2.76 -5.49
C ALA A 49 12.26 -2.63 -6.80
N ASN A 50 11.64 -3.03 -7.92
CA ASN A 50 12.18 -2.97 -9.27
C ASN A 50 11.03 -2.73 -10.27
N ILE A 51 11.37 -2.25 -11.46
CA ILE A 51 10.48 -2.13 -12.61
C ILE A 51 11.11 -2.84 -13.81
N PHE A 52 10.27 -3.34 -14.71
CA PHE A 52 10.69 -4.10 -15.90
C PHE A 52 9.87 -3.67 -17.10
N GLU A 53 10.49 -3.69 -18.29
CA GLU A 53 9.87 -3.28 -19.55
C GLU A 53 8.75 -4.23 -20.00
N THR A 54 8.88 -5.53 -19.66
CA THR A 54 7.89 -6.55 -20.05
C THR A 54 7.59 -7.49 -18.90
N ILE A 55 6.44 -8.17 -19.01
CA ILE A 55 6.00 -9.18 -18.03
C ILE A 55 6.96 -10.36 -18.04
N GLU A 56 7.46 -10.77 -19.21
CA GLU A 56 8.41 -11.88 -19.34
C GLU A 56 9.73 -11.57 -18.61
N ALA A 57 10.22 -10.33 -18.70
CA ALA A 57 11.41 -9.90 -17.96
C ALA A 57 11.17 -9.89 -16.44
N LEU A 58 9.98 -9.45 -16.00
CA LEU A 58 9.57 -9.52 -14.60
C LEU A 58 9.51 -10.97 -14.10
N ASP A 59 8.91 -11.87 -14.86
CA ASP A 59 8.77 -13.29 -14.50
C ASP A 59 10.13 -13.96 -14.33
N VAL A 60 11.07 -13.72 -15.26
CA VAL A 60 12.45 -14.23 -15.15
C VAL A 60 13.12 -13.71 -13.87
N ALA A 61 12.98 -12.42 -13.56
CA ALA A 61 13.56 -11.83 -12.36
C ALA A 61 12.92 -12.37 -11.06
N ILE A 62 11.61 -12.62 -11.05
CA ILE A 62 10.92 -13.24 -9.91
C ILE A 62 11.43 -14.67 -9.70
N VAL A 63 11.52 -15.47 -10.76
CA VAL A 63 12.01 -16.86 -10.68
C VAL A 63 13.44 -16.89 -10.13
N ASP A 64 14.35 -16.09 -10.69
CA ASP A 64 15.74 -16.00 -10.21
C ASP A 64 15.82 -15.55 -8.74
N PHE A 65 15.06 -14.53 -8.35
CA PHE A 65 15.09 -14.02 -6.98
C PHE A 65 14.51 -15.03 -5.98
N THR A 66 13.39 -15.68 -6.32
CA THR A 66 12.74 -16.65 -5.43
C THR A 66 13.54 -17.94 -5.29
N ASP A 67 14.20 -18.40 -6.36
CA ASP A 67 15.14 -19.52 -6.32
C ASP A 67 16.28 -19.22 -5.34
N LYS A 68 16.95 -18.07 -5.47
CA LYS A 68 17.99 -17.62 -4.53
C LYS A 68 17.48 -17.55 -3.09
N LEU A 69 16.32 -16.93 -2.89
CA LEU A 69 15.71 -16.76 -1.57
C LEU A 69 15.40 -18.11 -0.90
N SER A 70 14.92 -19.08 -1.67
CA SER A 70 14.57 -20.42 -1.18
C SER A 70 15.78 -21.24 -0.71
N ASN A 71 16.98 -20.90 -1.22
CA ASN A 71 18.24 -21.53 -0.86
C ASN A 71 18.93 -20.90 0.37
N TYR A 72 18.37 -19.82 0.95
CA TYR A 72 18.90 -19.22 2.17
C TYR A 72 18.49 -20.01 3.42
N ASN A 73 19.22 -19.80 4.52
CA ASN A 73 18.87 -20.43 5.80
C ASN A 73 17.45 -20.00 6.23
N PRO A 74 16.50 -20.94 6.38
CA PRO A 74 15.11 -20.62 6.67
C PRO A 74 14.90 -20.02 8.07
N GLU A 75 15.72 -20.38 9.06
CA GLU A 75 15.67 -19.80 10.40
C GLU A 75 16.12 -18.34 10.36
N ALA A 76 17.21 -18.04 9.65
CA ALA A 76 17.67 -16.67 9.46
C ALA A 76 16.63 -15.80 8.76
N LEU A 77 15.97 -16.33 7.71
CA LEU A 77 14.87 -15.64 7.04
C LEU A 77 13.68 -15.38 7.97
N LEU A 78 13.32 -16.35 8.80
CA LEU A 78 12.24 -16.21 9.76
C LEU A 78 12.54 -15.11 10.80
N GLU A 79 13.72 -15.16 11.42
CA GLU A 79 14.10 -14.15 12.42
C GLU A 79 14.21 -12.75 11.80
N MET A 80 14.80 -12.65 10.60
CA MET A 80 14.89 -11.37 9.90
C MET A 80 13.51 -10.82 9.53
N LYS A 81 12.57 -11.69 9.13
CA LYS A 81 11.18 -11.27 8.87
C LYS A 81 10.53 -10.70 10.13
N LYS A 82 10.80 -11.23 11.32
CA LYS A 82 10.29 -10.62 12.57
C LYS A 82 10.83 -9.21 12.75
N VAL A 83 12.15 -9.03 12.58
CA VAL A 83 12.82 -7.72 12.67
C VAL A 83 12.22 -6.72 11.67
N PHE A 84 12.02 -7.12 10.41
CA PHE A 84 11.42 -6.25 9.39
C PHE A 84 10.00 -5.79 9.71
N TRP A 85 9.27 -6.53 10.55
CA TRP A 85 7.90 -6.25 10.94
C TRP A 85 7.77 -5.72 12.37
N GLU A 86 8.88 -5.38 13.02
CA GLU A 86 8.85 -4.66 14.30
C GLU A 86 8.06 -3.34 14.19
N GLY A 87 7.39 -2.97 15.27
CA GLY A 87 6.51 -1.80 15.32
C GLY A 87 5.11 -2.03 14.76
N THR A 88 4.78 -3.23 14.28
CA THR A 88 3.44 -3.56 13.73
C THR A 88 2.55 -4.36 14.69
N GLN A 89 3.00 -4.66 15.92
CA GLN A 89 2.31 -5.54 16.87
C GLN A 89 0.91 -5.04 17.28
N HIS A 90 0.66 -3.74 17.18
CA HIS A 90 -0.61 -3.10 17.54
C HIS A 90 -1.58 -3.00 16.35
N TRP A 91 -1.23 -3.56 15.18
CA TRP A 91 -2.01 -3.38 13.97
C TRP A 91 -3.39 -4.03 14.03
N ASP A 92 -3.57 -5.13 14.76
CA ASP A 92 -4.89 -5.76 14.92
C ASP A 92 -5.93 -4.78 15.45
N THR A 93 -5.56 -3.93 16.40
CA THR A 93 -6.42 -2.86 16.92
C THR A 93 -6.43 -1.65 15.98
N LEU A 94 -5.26 -1.17 15.57
CA LEU A 94 -5.13 0.04 14.74
C LEU A 94 -5.94 -0.07 13.44
N LEU A 95 -5.87 -1.21 12.75
CA LEU A 95 -6.57 -1.39 11.47
C LEU A 95 -8.08 -1.37 11.64
N LEU A 96 -8.61 -1.90 12.76
CA LEU A 96 -10.03 -1.83 13.09
C LEU A 96 -10.47 -0.39 13.40
N GLU A 97 -9.66 0.37 14.15
CA GLU A 97 -9.92 1.79 14.42
C GLU A 97 -9.94 2.60 13.12
N ARG A 98 -8.99 2.36 12.21
CA ARG A 98 -8.93 2.99 10.88
C ARG A 98 -10.12 2.60 9.99
N ALA A 99 -10.55 1.34 10.06
CA ALA A 99 -11.73 0.86 9.37
C ALA A 99 -13.01 1.55 9.89
N ALA A 100 -13.13 1.76 11.20
CA ALA A 100 -14.27 2.48 11.80
C ALA A 100 -14.36 3.94 11.30
N ILE A 101 -13.23 4.64 11.13
CA ILE A 101 -13.20 5.98 10.53
C ILE A 101 -13.77 5.93 9.10
N THR A 102 -13.29 5.00 8.29
CA THR A 102 -13.76 4.81 6.91
C THR A 102 -15.24 4.46 6.85
N GLY A 103 -15.68 3.54 7.71
CA GLY A 103 -17.08 3.12 7.84
C GLY A 103 -18.02 4.25 8.26
N LYS A 104 -17.56 5.18 9.10
CA LYS A 104 -18.31 6.40 9.42
C LYS A 104 -18.40 7.34 8.21
N LEU A 105 -17.28 7.61 7.55
CA LEU A 105 -17.20 8.58 6.45
C LEU A 105 -17.97 8.12 5.21
N VAL A 106 -18.01 6.82 4.92
CA VAL A 106 -18.78 6.28 3.78
C VAL A 106 -20.28 6.49 3.92
N LEU A 107 -20.77 6.62 5.16
CA LEU A 107 -22.18 6.90 5.45
C LEU A 107 -22.54 8.39 5.37
N SER A 108 -21.55 9.29 5.20
CA SER A 108 -21.80 10.72 5.08
C SER A 108 -22.55 11.09 3.81
N ASP A 109 -23.31 12.19 3.84
CA ASP A 109 -24.03 12.69 2.67
C ASP A 109 -23.08 13.06 1.52
N PHE A 110 -21.90 13.58 1.86
CA PHE A 110 -20.85 13.88 0.89
C PHE A 110 -20.44 12.63 0.12
N THR A 111 -20.04 11.57 0.83
CA THR A 111 -19.59 10.33 0.19
C THR A 111 -20.72 9.64 -0.56
N LYS A 112 -21.94 9.58 -0.01
CA LYS A 112 -23.11 9.03 -0.70
C LYS A 112 -23.41 9.76 -2.00
N LYS A 113 -23.33 11.10 -2.01
CA LYS A 113 -23.52 11.93 -3.20
C LYS A 113 -22.41 11.70 -4.21
N ALA A 114 -21.14 11.68 -3.80
CA ALA A 114 -20.01 11.37 -4.68
C ALA A 114 -20.18 10.00 -5.33
N LEU A 115 -20.53 8.96 -4.56
CA LEU A 115 -20.73 7.60 -5.05
C LEU A 115 -21.94 7.46 -5.99
N SER A 116 -22.99 8.27 -5.82
CA SER A 116 -24.17 8.23 -6.70
C SER A 116 -23.83 8.58 -8.16
N GLN A 117 -22.75 9.33 -8.40
CA GLN A 117 -22.30 9.69 -9.75
C GLN A 117 -21.76 8.48 -10.53
N PHE A 118 -21.39 7.41 -9.83
CA PHE A 118 -20.86 6.18 -10.42
C PHE A 118 -21.92 5.06 -10.49
N LYS A 119 -23.11 5.27 -9.94
CA LYS A 119 -24.23 4.35 -10.12
C LYS A 119 -24.76 4.50 -11.55
N LYS A 120 -24.60 3.44 -12.34
CA LYS A 120 -25.28 3.29 -13.64
C LYS A 120 -26.78 3.11 -13.44
#